data_AF-A0A535KHR2-F1
#
_entry.id   AF-A0A535KHR2-F1
#
_cell.length_a   1.000
_cell.length_b   1.000
_cell.length_c   1.000
_cell.angle_alpha   90.00
_cell.angle_beta   90.00
_cell.angle_gamma   90.00
#
_symmetry.space_group_name_H-M   'P 1'
#
loop_
_entity.id
_entity.type
_entity.pdbx_description
1 polymer ?
#
loop_
_entity_poly.entity_id
_entity_poly.type
_entity_poly.pdbx_seq_one_letter_code
_entity_poly.pdbx_strand_id
1 'polypeptide(L)'
;MNTSPMPNSGGPSLTPFEEAIVQTDDRITPSDASATGYEDATAPSFAPRHSRRRALQEAKVDAQRFRTRNGQASQAGRSPSLTHPIVLRDLPAHADARPSQTQLTKLHRSLTQRDLVILQSLYDYRYLNTLQLQELFFPSLRSCQIRLHQLKTLGLIYVWKVIETPGVRRRHSMCLISARGARVIADWHGDDQRAYVERSHEARDHCWHAVHDLEANQFFVSLVSRSREIRRQGLQIWSGEEQVREERRERAREIKQRIPTPDGRGIYRANGGRIFFDLDWDRATESLQRMRQKIASYVAYFKQYRDADKHHVLFVVPNDDREDSLQYETWRGRPDYSLDTCCSFWTTTSDRLRRWGPLGTIWLKVENRVEKPPPIGITRVGQRVAFKQLPPMDDTDRSTADCIGKPFWWERRPGGGQVA
;
A
#
# COMPACT_ATOMS: atom_id res chain seq x y z
N MET A 1 0.49 54.77 50.92
CA MET A 1 1.54 54.31 49.99
C MET A 1 0.86 53.53 48.88
N ASN A 2 0.78 54.16 47.70
CA ASN A 2 0.21 53.59 46.48
C ASN A 2 1.22 52.66 45.83
N THR A 3 0.78 51.49 45.37
CA THR A 3 1.23 50.89 44.10
C THR A 3 0.17 49.90 43.59
N SER A 4 -0.42 50.25 42.45
CA SER A 4 -1.20 49.37 41.59
C SER A 4 -0.33 48.26 40.97
N PRO A 5 -0.98 47.21 40.43
CA PRO A 5 -0.56 46.77 39.10
C PRO A 5 -1.76 46.58 38.14
N MET A 6 -1.47 46.86 36.87
CA MET A 6 -2.26 46.64 35.65
C MET A 6 -1.37 45.79 34.70
N PRO A 7 -1.90 45.21 33.61
CA PRO A 7 -2.44 43.85 33.55
C PRO A 7 -1.55 42.93 32.68
N ASN A 8 -1.76 41.61 32.75
CA ASN A 8 -1.19 40.69 31.77
C ASN A 8 -2.27 40.24 30.77
N SER A 9 -1.96 40.50 29.50
CA SER A 9 -2.76 40.29 28.30
C SER A 9 -2.86 38.82 27.90
N GLY A 10 -4.00 38.47 27.30
CA GLY A 10 -4.40 37.11 26.98
C GLY A 10 -3.64 36.42 25.84
N GLY A 11 -3.81 35.11 25.81
CA GLY A 11 -3.55 34.20 24.69
C GLY A 11 -4.64 33.11 24.67
N PRO A 12 -5.19 32.75 23.51
CA PRO A 12 -6.54 32.20 23.40
C PRO A 12 -6.62 30.68 23.60
N SER A 13 -7.70 30.28 24.26
CA SER A 13 -8.26 28.94 24.36
C SER A 13 -8.74 28.44 22.99
N LEU A 14 -8.21 27.31 22.53
CA LEU A 14 -8.75 26.58 21.38
C LEU A 14 -9.82 25.59 21.86
N THR A 15 -11.04 25.86 21.45
CA THR A 15 -12.24 25.03 21.65
C THR A 15 -12.29 23.86 20.65
N PRO A 16 -12.85 22.70 21.04
CA PRO A 16 -13.15 21.61 20.12
C PRO A 16 -14.48 21.87 19.41
N PHE A 17 -14.57 21.57 18.11
CA PHE A 17 -15.82 21.63 17.35
C PHE A 17 -16.18 20.22 16.86
N GLU A 18 -17.26 19.68 17.42
CA GLU A 18 -18.03 18.53 16.95
C GLU A 18 -19.29 18.99 16.20
N GLU A 19 -19.62 18.23 15.15
CA GLU A 19 -20.93 17.89 14.57
C GLU A 19 -21.92 18.95 14.04
N ALA A 20 -22.32 18.74 12.77
CA ALA A 20 -23.70 18.91 12.32
C ALA A 20 -23.98 18.05 11.06
N ILE A 21 -24.71 16.94 11.18
CA ILE A 21 -25.40 16.32 10.04
C ILE A 21 -26.84 16.00 10.43
N VAL A 22 -27.73 16.49 9.57
CA VAL A 22 -29.19 16.49 9.63
C VAL A 22 -29.77 15.11 9.34
N GLN A 23 -30.76 14.73 10.15
CA GLN A 23 -31.59 13.54 10.07
C GLN A 23 -32.56 13.61 8.88
N THR A 24 -32.60 12.57 8.05
CA THR A 24 -33.81 12.21 7.27
C THR A 24 -34.00 10.70 7.32
N ASP A 25 -35.12 10.31 7.93
CA ASP A 25 -35.70 8.96 7.96
C ASP A 25 -36.04 8.50 6.55
N ASP A 26 -35.76 7.23 6.23
CA ASP A 26 -36.72 6.43 5.48
C ASP A 26 -36.48 4.92 5.66
N ARG A 27 -37.54 4.24 6.10
CA ARG A 27 -37.64 2.81 6.37
C ARG A 27 -37.95 2.06 5.08
N ILE A 28 -37.15 1.04 4.73
CA ILE A 28 -37.59 -0.01 3.81
C ILE A 28 -37.10 -1.38 4.32
N THR A 29 -38.05 -2.26 4.62
CA THR A 29 -37.90 -3.70 4.86
C THR A 29 -37.89 -4.47 3.52
N PRO A 30 -37.16 -5.60 3.45
CA PRO A 30 -37.75 -6.83 2.90
C PRO A 30 -37.27 -8.09 3.67
N SER A 31 -38.16 -8.88 4.26
CA SER A 31 -38.95 -10.01 3.69
C SER A 31 -38.12 -11.22 3.27
N ASP A 32 -38.32 -12.30 4.03
CA ASP A 32 -37.86 -13.67 3.81
C ASP A 32 -38.24 -14.24 2.43
N ALA A 33 -37.35 -15.05 1.85
CA ALA A 33 -37.72 -16.15 0.98
C ALA A 33 -36.58 -17.18 0.82
N SER A 34 -36.75 -18.28 1.55
CA SER A 34 -36.65 -19.69 1.12
C SER A 34 -35.43 -20.21 0.34
N ALA A 35 -34.89 -21.27 0.94
CA ALA A 35 -33.93 -22.24 0.44
C ALA A 35 -34.51 -23.26 -0.55
N THR A 36 -33.68 -23.67 -1.52
CA THR A 36 -33.67 -24.97 -2.22
C THR A 36 -32.21 -25.15 -2.70
N GLY A 37 -31.43 -26.15 -2.28
CA GLY A 37 -31.59 -27.56 -2.58
C GLY A 37 -30.78 -27.91 -3.84
N TYR A 38 -29.52 -28.34 -3.69
CA TYR A 38 -28.71 -28.87 -4.81
C TYR A 38 -27.85 -30.04 -4.32
N GLU A 39 -28.20 -31.24 -4.79
CA GLU A 39 -27.37 -32.44 -4.82
C GLU A 39 -26.58 -32.53 -6.13
N ASP A 40 -25.29 -32.75 -5.95
CA ASP A 40 -24.41 -33.73 -6.59
C ASP A 40 -24.03 -33.71 -8.09
N ALA A 41 -22.76 -34.10 -8.25
CA ALA A 41 -22.17 -34.88 -9.34
C ALA A 41 -21.34 -34.19 -10.45
N THR A 42 -20.12 -34.73 -10.54
CA THR A 42 -19.22 -34.92 -11.71
C THR A 42 -18.12 -33.89 -11.98
N ALA A 43 -16.90 -34.31 -11.62
CA ALA A 43 -15.62 -33.83 -12.13
C ALA A 43 -15.19 -34.65 -13.37
N PRO A 44 -14.36 -34.08 -14.26
CA PRO A 44 -13.43 -34.87 -15.03
C PRO A 44 -11.96 -34.44 -14.82
N SER A 45 -11.15 -35.46 -14.54
CA SER A 45 -9.69 -35.50 -14.54
C SER A 45 -9.14 -35.35 -15.97
N PHE A 46 -8.08 -34.54 -16.13
CA PHE A 46 -7.28 -34.50 -17.36
C PHE A 46 -5.79 -34.55 -17.01
N ALA A 47 -5.15 -35.66 -17.38
CA ALA A 47 -3.70 -35.88 -17.30
C ALA A 47 -3.01 -35.51 -18.64
N PRO A 48 -1.77 -34.99 -18.63
CA PRO A 48 -1.07 -34.61 -19.86
C PRO A 48 -0.25 -35.77 -20.44
N ARG A 49 -0.35 -35.95 -21.77
CA ARG A 49 0.47 -36.90 -22.55
C ARG A 49 1.79 -36.26 -23.00
N HIS A 50 2.87 -37.02 -22.82
CA HIS A 50 4.21 -36.76 -23.34
C HIS A 50 4.30 -36.89 -24.87
N SER A 51 4.98 -35.97 -25.54
CA SER A 51 5.50 -36.16 -26.91
C SER A 51 6.99 -35.85 -26.97
N ARG A 52 7.77 -36.87 -27.40
CA ARG A 52 9.20 -36.80 -27.74
C ARG A 52 9.33 -36.78 -29.27
N ARG A 53 10.08 -35.82 -29.82
CA ARG A 53 11.33 -36.03 -30.61
C ARG A 53 11.66 -34.79 -31.47
N ARG A 54 12.96 -34.47 -31.47
CA ARG A 54 13.65 -33.51 -32.35
C ARG A 54 14.03 -34.20 -33.66
N ALA A 55 13.87 -33.49 -34.78
CA ALA A 55 14.53 -33.80 -36.04
C ALA A 55 15.70 -32.80 -36.24
N LEU A 56 16.86 -33.38 -36.58
CA LEU A 56 18.06 -32.68 -37.06
C LEU A 56 17.79 -32.19 -38.48
N GLN A 57 18.17 -30.95 -38.77
CA GLN A 57 18.31 -30.46 -40.14
C GLN A 57 19.67 -29.79 -40.29
N GLU A 58 20.45 -30.40 -41.18
CA GLU A 58 21.75 -29.97 -41.67
C GLU A 58 21.61 -28.66 -42.44
N ALA A 59 22.47 -27.68 -42.14
CA ALA A 59 22.56 -26.44 -42.88
C ALA A 59 23.91 -26.38 -43.62
N LYS A 60 23.77 -26.13 -44.93
CA LYS A 60 24.79 -26.02 -45.97
C LYS A 60 25.79 -24.89 -45.70
N VAL A 61 27.01 -25.18 -46.11
CA VAL A 61 28.19 -24.30 -46.22
C VAL A 61 27.96 -23.23 -47.30
N ASP A 62 28.20 -21.95 -46.98
CA ASP A 62 29.04 -21.04 -47.78
C ASP A 62 29.13 -19.61 -47.21
N ALA A 63 30.35 -19.05 -47.27
CA ALA A 63 30.78 -17.64 -47.13
C ALA A 63 30.58 -16.95 -45.75
N GLN A 64 31.52 -16.21 -45.16
CA GLN A 64 32.73 -15.53 -45.63
C GLN A 64 33.70 -15.35 -44.43
N ARG A 65 35.00 -15.58 -44.64
CA ARG A 65 36.05 -15.47 -43.61
C ARG A 65 36.38 -14.01 -43.33
N PHE A 66 36.00 -13.50 -42.16
CA PHE A 66 36.64 -12.34 -41.56
C PHE A 66 37.64 -12.79 -40.48
N ARG A 67 38.93 -12.54 -40.74
CA ARG A 67 40.04 -12.75 -39.80
C ARG A 67 39.87 -11.83 -38.60
N THR A 68 39.52 -12.39 -37.45
CA THR A 68 39.68 -11.73 -36.15
C THR A 68 41.03 -12.11 -35.54
N ARG A 69 41.79 -11.09 -35.16
CA ARG A 69 43.08 -11.17 -34.48
C ARG A 69 42.90 -11.93 -33.16
N ASN A 70 43.66 -12.99 -32.93
CA ASN A 70 43.72 -13.71 -31.66
C ASN A 70 44.17 -12.76 -30.54
N GLY A 71 43.21 -12.26 -29.76
CA GLY A 71 43.42 -11.67 -28.44
C GLY A 71 43.04 -12.70 -27.37
N GLN A 72 43.82 -12.77 -26.30
CA GLN A 72 43.75 -13.76 -25.24
C GLN A 72 42.34 -13.94 -24.65
N ALA A 73 41.99 -15.19 -24.32
CA ALA A 73 40.75 -15.57 -23.69
C ALA A 73 40.58 -14.89 -22.31
N SER A 74 39.88 -13.75 -22.30
CA SER A 74 39.32 -13.21 -21.06
C SER A 74 38.07 -14.00 -20.69
N GLN A 75 37.98 -14.30 -19.41
CA GLN A 75 36.99 -15.16 -18.77
C GLN A 75 35.58 -14.96 -19.31
N ALA A 76 34.89 -16.08 -19.59
CA ALA A 76 33.47 -16.11 -19.89
C ALA A 76 32.71 -15.27 -18.87
N GLY A 77 32.20 -14.13 -19.31
CA GLY A 77 31.37 -13.25 -18.51
C GLY A 77 30.15 -14.04 -18.07
N ARG A 78 30.09 -14.37 -16.78
CA ARG A 78 28.81 -14.68 -16.13
C ARG A 78 27.95 -13.44 -16.30
N SER A 79 27.03 -13.44 -17.25
CA SER A 79 25.95 -12.46 -17.27
C SER A 79 25.32 -12.50 -15.88
N PRO A 80 25.28 -11.38 -15.12
CA PRO A 80 24.63 -11.38 -13.83
C PRO A 80 23.20 -11.83 -14.08
N SER A 81 22.78 -12.89 -13.39
CA SER A 81 21.39 -13.28 -13.37
C SER A 81 20.60 -12.06 -12.89
N LEU A 82 19.89 -11.40 -13.80
CA LEU A 82 18.96 -10.35 -13.46
C LEU A 82 17.95 -10.97 -12.49
N THR A 83 18.09 -10.68 -11.20
CA THR A 83 17.12 -11.02 -10.16
C THR A 83 16.00 -9.98 -10.06
N HIS A 84 16.12 -8.90 -10.83
CA HIS A 84 15.16 -7.80 -10.86
C HIS A 84 14.19 -8.00 -12.03
N PRO A 85 12.88 -7.78 -11.81
CA PRO A 85 11.91 -7.94 -12.87
C PRO A 85 12.14 -6.92 -13.99
N ILE A 86 11.95 -7.38 -15.23
CA ILE A 86 12.01 -6.54 -16.41
C ILE A 86 10.66 -5.84 -16.58
N VAL A 87 10.68 -4.50 -16.58
CA VAL A 87 9.50 -3.66 -16.79
C VAL A 87 9.49 -3.14 -18.22
N LEU A 88 8.53 -3.62 -19.01
CA LEU A 88 8.30 -3.12 -20.36
C LEU A 88 7.35 -1.93 -20.30
N ARG A 89 7.93 -0.74 -20.47
CA ARG A 89 7.20 0.53 -20.44
C ARG A 89 6.48 0.75 -21.77
N ASP A 90 5.20 1.07 -21.68
CA ASP A 90 4.37 1.49 -22.80
C ASP A 90 3.97 2.95 -22.56
N LEU A 91 4.31 3.83 -23.51
CA LEU A 91 4.19 5.28 -23.41
C LEU A 91 3.37 5.80 -24.60
N PRO A 92 2.03 5.69 -24.56
CA PRO A 92 1.21 6.13 -25.67
C PRO A 92 1.24 7.65 -25.82
N ALA A 93 1.26 8.13 -27.07
CA ALA A 93 1.51 9.55 -27.39
C ALA A 93 0.53 10.53 -26.71
N HIS A 94 -0.73 10.12 -26.53
CA HIS A 94 -1.74 10.96 -25.89
C HIS A 94 -1.67 10.98 -24.36
N ALA A 95 -0.83 10.15 -23.72
CA ALA A 95 -0.69 10.11 -22.26
C ALA A 95 -0.09 11.37 -21.64
N ASP A 96 0.72 12.10 -22.42
CA ASP A 96 1.30 13.38 -22.00
C ASP A 96 0.58 14.59 -22.62
N ALA A 97 -0.42 14.37 -23.47
CA ALA A 97 -1.14 15.44 -24.14
C ALA A 97 -1.93 16.29 -23.13
N ARG A 98 -1.73 17.61 -23.16
CA ARG A 98 -2.49 18.59 -22.37
C ARG A 98 -3.89 18.74 -22.96
N PRO A 99 -4.97 18.29 -22.28
CA PRO A 99 -6.32 18.49 -22.77
C PRO A 99 -6.72 19.97 -22.67
N SER A 100 -7.51 20.46 -23.63
CA SER A 100 -8.20 21.75 -23.50
C SER A 100 -9.36 21.66 -22.49
N GLN A 101 -9.88 22.80 -22.01
CA GLN A 101 -11.02 22.78 -21.08
C GLN A 101 -12.22 22.03 -21.65
N THR A 102 -12.54 22.23 -22.93
CA THR A 102 -13.62 21.50 -23.61
C THR A 102 -13.37 19.98 -23.62
N GLN A 103 -12.12 19.55 -23.75
CA GLN A 103 -11.77 18.13 -23.67
C GLN A 103 -11.87 17.59 -22.24
N LEU A 104 -11.46 18.37 -21.23
CA LEU A 104 -11.65 18.03 -19.82
C LEU A 104 -13.14 17.88 -19.47
N THR A 105 -13.98 18.85 -19.84
CA THR A 105 -15.44 18.75 -19.65
C THR A 105 -16.02 17.49 -20.30
N LYS A 106 -15.57 17.14 -21.52
CA LYS A 106 -15.99 15.90 -22.19
C LYS A 106 -15.52 14.65 -21.43
N LEU A 107 -14.28 14.64 -20.93
CA LEU A 107 -13.75 13.53 -20.13
C LEU A 107 -14.56 13.36 -18.84
N HIS A 108 -14.79 14.43 -18.06
CA HIS A 108 -15.59 14.37 -16.83
C HIS A 108 -17.01 13.84 -17.05
N ARG A 109 -17.65 14.19 -18.17
CA ARG A 109 -18.98 13.64 -18.53
C ARG A 109 -18.95 12.17 -18.92
N SER A 110 -17.81 11.68 -19.44
CA SER A 110 -17.66 10.30 -19.91
C SER A 110 -17.16 9.33 -18.84
N LEU A 111 -16.46 9.83 -17.83
CA LEU A 111 -15.88 9.03 -16.76
C LEU A 111 -16.91 8.81 -15.65
N THR A 112 -16.95 7.58 -15.13
CA THR A 112 -17.75 7.27 -13.95
C THR A 112 -17.03 7.73 -12.68
N GLN A 113 -17.75 7.86 -11.56
CA GLN A 113 -17.10 8.15 -10.28
C GLN A 113 -16.06 7.09 -9.90
N ARG A 114 -16.32 5.81 -10.22
CA ARG A 114 -15.34 4.74 -10.05
C ARG A 114 -14.06 4.99 -10.86
N ASP A 115 -14.17 5.52 -12.08
CA ASP A 115 -13.00 5.82 -12.91
C ASP A 115 -12.16 6.95 -12.29
N LEU A 116 -12.81 7.99 -11.77
CA LEU A 116 -12.14 9.08 -11.06
C LEU A 116 -11.43 8.56 -9.80
N VAL A 117 -12.07 7.70 -9.01
CA VAL A 117 -11.45 7.11 -7.82
C VAL A 117 -10.32 6.12 -8.17
N ILE A 118 -10.39 5.43 -9.31
CA ILE A 118 -9.27 4.63 -9.82
C ILE A 118 -8.07 5.53 -10.15
N LEU A 119 -8.31 6.65 -10.85
CA LEU A 119 -7.25 7.61 -11.17
C LEU A 119 -6.68 8.23 -9.89
N GLN A 120 -7.53 8.61 -8.94
CA GLN A 120 -7.12 9.08 -7.62
C GLN A 120 -6.24 8.04 -6.91
N SER A 121 -6.65 6.78 -6.89
CA SER A 121 -5.87 5.71 -6.23
C SER A 121 -4.51 5.48 -6.90
N LEU A 122 -4.41 5.65 -8.22
CA LEU A 122 -3.13 5.55 -8.94
C LEU A 122 -2.24 6.77 -8.71
N TYR A 123 -2.82 7.94 -8.42
CA TYR A 123 -2.08 9.12 -7.98
C TYR A 123 -1.58 8.96 -6.53
N ASP A 124 -2.47 8.51 -5.65
CA ASP A 124 -2.27 8.33 -4.22
C ASP A 124 -1.22 7.26 -3.89
N TYR A 125 -1.37 6.08 -4.50
CA TYR A 125 -0.57 4.89 -4.20
C TYR A 125 0.56 4.64 -5.20
N ARG A 126 0.71 5.54 -6.19
CA ARG A 126 1.76 5.58 -7.22
C ARG A 126 1.74 4.42 -8.22
N TYR A 127 1.73 3.18 -7.72
CA TYR A 127 1.63 1.96 -8.53
C TYR A 127 0.64 0.98 -7.92
N LEU A 128 -0.28 0.49 -8.75
CA LEU A 128 -1.10 -0.68 -8.44
C LEU A 128 -1.03 -1.64 -9.62
N ASN A 129 -1.10 -2.94 -9.36
CA ASN A 129 -1.22 -3.91 -10.44
C ASN A 129 -2.70 -4.20 -10.78
N THR A 130 -2.92 -4.86 -11.92
CA THR A 130 -4.28 -5.20 -12.39
C THR A 130 -5.09 -6.00 -11.37
N LEU A 131 -4.49 -6.94 -10.61
CA LEU A 131 -5.22 -7.67 -9.58
C LEU A 131 -5.57 -6.78 -8.39
N GLN A 132 -4.67 -5.90 -7.95
CA GLN A 132 -4.94 -4.97 -6.87
C GLN A 132 -6.11 -4.04 -7.22
N LEU A 133 -6.12 -3.49 -8.44
CA LEU A 133 -7.24 -2.69 -8.94
C LEU A 133 -8.53 -3.51 -9.05
N GLN A 134 -8.44 -4.75 -9.49
CA GLN A 134 -9.59 -5.65 -9.50
C GLN A 134 -10.13 -5.84 -8.08
N GLU A 135 -9.27 -6.21 -7.13
CA GLU A 135 -9.66 -6.42 -5.74
C GLU A 135 -10.32 -5.17 -5.16
N LEU A 136 -9.85 -3.96 -5.48
CA LEU A 136 -10.43 -2.73 -4.92
C LEU A 136 -11.76 -2.30 -5.54
N PHE A 137 -11.96 -2.52 -6.85
CA PHE A 137 -13.00 -1.83 -7.63
C PHE A 137 -13.93 -2.73 -8.45
N PHE A 138 -13.60 -4.02 -8.62
CA PHE A 138 -14.31 -4.86 -9.58
C PHE A 138 -14.62 -6.26 -9.03
N PRO A 139 -15.80 -6.81 -9.34
CA PRO A 139 -16.16 -8.18 -8.96
C PRO A 139 -15.40 -9.24 -9.78
N SER A 140 -14.85 -8.88 -10.95
CA SER A 140 -14.12 -9.81 -11.81
C SER A 140 -12.91 -9.18 -12.50
N LEU A 141 -11.91 -10.01 -12.80
CA LEU A 141 -10.73 -9.61 -13.55
C LEU A 141 -11.07 -9.12 -14.96
N ARG A 142 -12.02 -9.77 -15.63
CA ARG A 142 -12.44 -9.38 -16.99
C ARG A 142 -13.02 -7.96 -17.00
N SER A 143 -13.93 -7.63 -16.08
CA SER A 143 -14.50 -6.28 -15.99
C SER A 143 -13.44 -5.22 -15.69
N CYS A 144 -12.46 -5.56 -14.85
CA CYS A 144 -11.34 -4.68 -14.55
C CYS A 144 -10.50 -4.41 -15.80
N GLN A 145 -10.07 -5.46 -16.51
CA GLN A 145 -9.24 -5.33 -17.71
C GLN A 145 -9.90 -4.53 -18.82
N ILE A 146 -11.21 -4.75 -19.07
CA ILE A 146 -11.96 -3.95 -20.05
C ILE A 146 -11.92 -2.47 -19.67
N ARG A 147 -12.17 -2.15 -18.39
CA ARG A 147 -12.17 -0.75 -17.95
C ARG A 147 -10.78 -0.12 -17.99
N LEU A 148 -9.74 -0.83 -17.55
CA LEU A 148 -8.36 -0.34 -17.64
C LEU A 148 -7.91 -0.15 -19.09
N HIS A 149 -8.36 -1.00 -20.02
CA HIS A 149 -8.11 -0.78 -21.44
C HIS A 149 -8.76 0.51 -21.94
N GLN A 150 -10.01 0.80 -21.54
CA GLN A 150 -10.67 2.07 -21.89
C GLN A 150 -9.92 3.29 -21.34
N LEU A 151 -9.53 3.28 -20.06
CA LEU A 151 -8.74 4.36 -19.45
C LEU A 151 -7.38 4.55 -20.14
N LYS A 152 -6.73 3.45 -20.53
CA LYS A 152 -5.49 3.49 -21.32
C LYS A 152 -5.72 4.09 -22.71
N THR A 153 -6.79 3.70 -23.41
CA THR A 153 -7.13 4.24 -24.74
C THR A 153 -7.46 5.73 -24.67
N LEU A 154 -8.05 6.22 -23.58
CA LEU A 154 -8.23 7.65 -23.30
C LEU A 154 -6.93 8.37 -22.89
N GLY A 155 -5.86 7.60 -22.63
CA GLY A 155 -4.54 8.11 -22.26
C GLY A 155 -4.43 8.55 -20.81
N LEU A 156 -5.33 8.09 -19.94
CA LEU A 156 -5.40 8.53 -18.54
C LEU A 156 -4.48 7.73 -17.61
N ILE A 157 -4.06 6.54 -18.05
CA ILE A 157 -3.16 5.66 -17.30
C ILE A 157 -2.11 5.06 -18.22
N TYR A 158 -0.96 4.72 -17.63
CA TYR A 158 0.00 3.81 -18.22
C TYR A 158 -0.28 2.37 -17.75
N VAL A 159 -0.01 1.39 -18.61
CA VAL A 159 -0.11 -0.04 -18.28
C VAL A 159 1.14 -0.75 -18.76
N TRP A 160 2.05 -1.05 -17.83
CA TRP A 160 3.35 -1.65 -18.11
C TRP A 160 3.37 -3.14 -17.81
N LYS A 161 4.06 -3.90 -18.66
CA LYS A 161 4.19 -5.35 -18.45
C LYS A 161 5.39 -5.61 -17.54
N VAL A 162 5.21 -6.51 -16.58
CA VAL A 162 6.26 -6.90 -15.63
C VAL A 162 6.58 -8.37 -15.84
N ILE A 163 7.85 -8.68 -16.10
CA ILE A 163 8.35 -10.03 -16.37
C ILE A 163 9.36 -10.39 -15.28
N GLU A 164 9.15 -11.51 -14.59
CA GLU A 164 10.10 -12.04 -13.62
C GLU A 164 11.28 -12.75 -14.30
N THR A 165 12.39 -12.85 -13.57
CA THR A 165 13.61 -13.55 -13.99
C THR A 165 14.21 -14.28 -12.77
N PRO A 166 14.87 -15.45 -12.93
CA PRO A 166 15.01 -16.23 -14.17
C PRO A 166 13.74 -17.05 -14.47
N GLY A 167 13.29 -17.02 -15.73
CA GLY A 167 12.07 -17.70 -16.20
C GLY A 167 10.97 -16.69 -16.55
N VAL A 168 10.47 -16.73 -17.78
CA VAL A 168 9.52 -15.73 -18.34
C VAL A 168 8.12 -15.90 -17.73
N ARG A 169 8.01 -15.73 -16.40
CA ARG A 169 6.72 -15.65 -15.72
C ARG A 169 6.24 -14.21 -15.79
N ARG A 170 5.08 -14.01 -16.42
CA ARG A 170 4.44 -12.70 -16.48
C ARG A 170 3.74 -12.42 -15.16
N ARG A 171 4.06 -11.31 -14.52
CA ARG A 171 3.23 -10.72 -13.46
C ARG A 171 2.03 -10.01 -14.08
N HIS A 172 1.05 -9.68 -13.25
CA HIS A 172 0.00 -8.77 -13.62
C HIS A 172 0.59 -7.40 -13.99
N SER A 173 0.02 -6.76 -15.01
CA SER A 173 0.49 -5.47 -15.48
C SER A 173 0.44 -4.44 -14.36
N MET A 174 1.47 -3.60 -14.29
CA MET A 174 1.56 -2.47 -13.40
C MET A 174 0.87 -1.27 -14.03
N CYS A 175 0.03 -0.59 -13.26
CA CYS A 175 -0.73 0.58 -13.64
C CYS A 175 -0.28 1.78 -12.82
N LEU A 176 -0.22 2.94 -13.47
CA LEU A 176 0.10 4.23 -12.87
C LEU A 176 -0.63 5.33 -13.64
N ILE A 177 -0.88 6.47 -12.99
CA ILE A 177 -1.56 7.59 -13.63
C ILE A 177 -0.65 8.27 -14.67
N SER A 178 -1.22 8.66 -15.81
CA SER A 178 -0.50 9.45 -16.82
C SER A 178 -0.54 10.95 -16.51
N ALA A 179 0.27 11.75 -17.20
CA ALA A 179 0.21 13.19 -17.03
C ALA A 179 -1.13 13.78 -17.49
N ARG A 180 -1.78 13.19 -18.50
CA ARG A 180 -3.14 13.55 -18.92
C ARG A 180 -4.18 13.15 -17.86
N GLY A 181 -4.06 11.97 -17.26
CA GLY A 181 -4.93 11.54 -16.15
C GLY A 181 -4.77 12.40 -14.91
N ALA A 182 -3.53 12.79 -14.60
CA ALA A 182 -3.21 13.67 -13.48
C ALA A 182 -3.84 15.05 -13.63
N ARG A 183 -3.91 15.58 -14.86
CA ARG A 183 -4.64 16.83 -15.16
C ARG A 183 -6.15 16.70 -14.97
N VAL A 184 -6.73 15.55 -15.29
CA VAL A 184 -8.16 15.29 -15.05
C VAL A 184 -8.45 15.30 -13.55
N ILE A 185 -7.57 14.72 -12.73
CA ILE A 185 -7.75 14.72 -11.27
C ILE A 185 -7.51 16.10 -10.66
N ALA A 186 -6.51 16.84 -11.12
CA ALA A 186 -6.31 18.22 -10.70
C ALA A 186 -7.54 19.11 -11.04
N ASP A 187 -8.09 19.01 -12.26
CA ASP A 187 -9.31 19.73 -12.65
C ASP A 187 -10.50 19.31 -11.79
N TRP A 188 -10.59 18.03 -11.43
CA TRP A 188 -11.66 17.50 -10.56
C TRP A 188 -11.62 18.08 -9.14
N HIS A 189 -10.43 18.24 -8.57
CA HIS A 189 -10.25 18.84 -7.24
C HIS A 189 -10.25 20.37 -7.25
N GLY A 190 -10.13 20.99 -8.43
CA GLY A 190 -9.95 22.43 -8.56
C GLY A 190 -8.53 22.90 -8.22
N ASP A 191 -7.55 21.99 -8.29
CA ASP A 191 -6.16 22.22 -7.90
C ASP A 191 -5.28 22.66 -9.09
N ASP A 192 -4.09 23.17 -8.76
CA ASP A 192 -3.07 23.43 -9.76
C ASP A 192 -2.57 22.13 -10.44
N GLN A 193 -2.62 22.11 -11.76
CA GLN A 193 -2.27 20.93 -12.56
C GLN A 193 -0.78 20.57 -12.49
N ARG A 194 0.10 21.53 -12.18
CA ARG A 194 1.55 21.34 -12.31
C ARG A 194 2.06 20.29 -11.34
N ALA A 195 1.71 20.40 -10.07
CA ALA A 195 2.14 19.45 -9.03
C ALA A 195 1.71 18.01 -9.35
N TYR A 196 0.47 17.85 -9.84
CA TYR A 196 -0.08 16.54 -10.23
C TYR A 196 0.71 15.91 -11.40
N VAL A 197 1.05 16.72 -12.40
CA VAL A 197 1.80 16.29 -13.58
C VAL A 197 3.25 15.96 -13.23
N GLU A 198 3.92 16.81 -12.44
CA GLU A 198 5.28 16.57 -11.96
C GLU A 198 5.37 15.24 -11.20
N ARG A 199 4.43 14.98 -10.29
CA ARG A 199 4.34 13.70 -9.57
C ARG A 199 4.09 12.50 -10.48
N SER A 200 3.24 12.64 -11.50
CA SER A 200 3.03 11.58 -12.51
C SER A 200 4.32 11.29 -13.30
N HIS A 201 5.06 12.31 -13.71
CA HIS A 201 6.35 12.14 -14.37
C HIS A 201 7.39 11.49 -13.45
N GLU A 202 7.43 11.88 -12.16
CA GLU A 202 8.33 11.25 -11.19
C GLU A 202 8.04 9.75 -11.03
N ALA A 203 6.78 9.34 -10.95
CA ALA A 203 6.39 7.93 -10.96
C ALA A 203 6.75 7.23 -12.28
N ARG A 204 6.60 7.91 -13.42
CA ARG A 204 6.96 7.35 -14.72
C ARG A 204 8.48 7.14 -14.86
N ASP A 205 9.28 8.09 -14.40
CA ASP A 205 10.71 8.14 -14.72
C ASP A 205 11.56 7.43 -13.66
N HIS A 206 11.12 7.42 -12.38
CA HIS A 206 11.86 6.87 -11.25
C HIS A 206 11.20 5.61 -10.63
N CYS A 207 11.01 4.56 -11.44
CA CYS A 207 10.30 3.34 -11.02
C CYS A 207 11.16 2.26 -10.31
N TRP A 208 12.32 2.63 -9.76
CA TRP A 208 13.28 1.69 -9.15
C TRP A 208 12.70 0.93 -7.94
N HIS A 209 11.79 1.58 -7.21
CA HIS A 209 11.13 1.04 -6.02
C HIS A 209 9.77 0.41 -6.30
N ALA A 210 9.30 0.40 -7.55
CA ALA A 210 7.92 0.02 -7.88
C ALA A 210 7.50 -1.39 -7.40
N VAL A 211 8.43 -2.34 -7.33
CA VAL A 211 8.14 -3.68 -6.79
C VAL A 211 7.89 -3.63 -5.28
N HIS A 212 8.67 -2.83 -4.55
CA HIS A 212 8.49 -2.64 -3.11
C HIS A 212 7.17 -1.89 -2.84
N ASP A 213 6.87 -0.83 -3.59
CA ASP A 213 5.59 -0.11 -3.51
C ASP A 213 4.39 -1.06 -3.76
N LEU A 214 4.48 -1.92 -4.78
CA LEU A 214 3.43 -2.90 -5.07
C LEU A 214 3.25 -3.92 -3.94
N GLU A 215 4.33 -4.35 -3.30
CA GLU A 215 4.29 -5.30 -2.17
C GLU A 215 3.69 -4.65 -0.92
N ALA A 216 4.11 -3.42 -0.59
CA ALA A 216 3.53 -2.63 0.50
C ALA A 216 2.04 -2.35 0.24
N ASN A 217 1.67 -1.92 -0.98
CA ASN A 217 0.27 -1.70 -1.35
C ASN A 217 -0.56 -2.99 -1.29
N GLN A 218 0.03 -4.16 -1.56
CA GLN A 218 -0.66 -5.45 -1.44
C GLN A 218 -1.11 -5.73 0.00
N PHE A 219 -0.40 -5.23 1.01
CA PHE A 219 -0.83 -5.34 2.40
C PHE A 219 -2.20 -4.72 2.64
N PHE A 220 -2.37 -3.45 2.22
CA PHE A 220 -3.61 -2.70 2.39
C PHE A 220 -4.74 -3.30 1.54
N VAL A 221 -4.45 -3.67 0.29
CA VAL A 221 -5.41 -4.38 -0.58
C VAL A 221 -5.87 -5.69 0.06
N SER A 222 -4.96 -6.43 0.71
CA SER A 222 -5.30 -7.66 1.41
C SER A 222 -6.17 -7.40 2.65
N LEU A 223 -5.94 -6.30 3.39
CA LEU A 223 -6.83 -5.88 4.48
C LEU A 223 -8.24 -5.58 3.96
N VAL A 224 -8.34 -4.83 2.85
CA VAL A 224 -9.60 -4.51 2.19
C VAL A 224 -10.34 -5.77 1.76
N SER A 225 -9.65 -6.65 1.02
CA SER A 225 -10.20 -7.89 0.49
C SER A 225 -10.72 -8.81 1.62
N ARG A 226 -9.95 -8.98 2.70
CA ARG A 226 -10.32 -9.84 3.83
C ARG A 226 -11.39 -9.25 4.75
N SER A 227 -11.57 -7.93 4.76
CA SER A 227 -12.58 -7.26 5.59
C SER A 227 -13.87 -6.92 4.87
N ARG A 228 -13.93 -7.11 3.54
CA ARG A 228 -15.10 -6.76 2.70
C ARG A 228 -16.42 -7.27 3.27
N GLU A 229 -16.48 -8.56 3.59
CA GLU A 229 -17.70 -9.25 4.04
C GLU A 229 -17.95 -9.13 5.55
N ILE A 230 -16.96 -8.63 6.31
CA ILE A 230 -17.06 -8.49 7.76
C ILE A 230 -17.86 -7.22 8.09
N ARG A 231 -19.11 -7.37 8.55
CA ARG A 231 -20.06 -6.24 8.69
C ARG A 231 -19.59 -5.07 9.57
N ARG A 232 -18.78 -5.32 10.61
CA ARG A 232 -18.35 -4.30 11.59
C ARG A 232 -16.86 -4.00 11.54
N GLN A 233 -16.21 -4.32 10.42
CA GLN A 233 -14.78 -4.09 10.24
C GLN A 233 -14.48 -3.60 8.83
N GLY A 234 -13.36 -2.90 8.68
CA GLY A 234 -12.92 -2.41 7.38
C GLY A 234 -11.75 -1.45 7.48
N LEU A 235 -11.00 -1.31 6.38
CA LEU A 235 -9.98 -0.29 6.26
C LEU A 235 -10.66 1.06 6.03
N GLN A 236 -10.61 1.95 7.02
CA GLN A 236 -11.22 3.28 6.94
C GLN A 236 -10.33 4.26 6.19
N ILE A 237 -9.06 4.40 6.55
CA ILE A 237 -8.12 5.28 5.83
C ILE A 237 -6.92 4.45 5.36
N TRP A 238 -6.44 4.77 4.16
CA TRP A 238 -5.18 4.29 3.61
C TRP A 238 -4.44 5.45 2.96
N SER A 239 -3.36 5.91 3.60
CA SER A 239 -2.38 6.86 3.09
C SER A 239 -1.15 6.11 2.54
N GLY A 240 -0.77 6.41 1.30
CA GLY A 240 0.45 5.87 0.68
C GLY A 240 1.73 6.56 1.18
N GLU A 241 2.90 5.99 0.91
CA GLU A 241 4.21 6.51 1.35
C GLU A 241 4.37 8.01 1.06
N GLU A 242 4.05 8.47 -0.16
CA GLU A 242 4.27 9.86 -0.57
C GLU A 242 3.46 10.85 0.28
N GLN A 243 2.18 10.57 0.49
CA GLN A 243 1.32 11.43 1.32
C GLN A 243 1.85 11.48 2.75
N VAL A 244 2.19 10.32 3.32
CA VAL A 244 2.72 10.28 4.68
C VAL A 244 4.07 11.00 4.75
N ARG A 245 4.90 10.91 3.70
CA ARG A 245 6.18 11.61 3.60
C ARG A 245 6.01 13.12 3.59
N GLU A 246 5.06 13.62 2.82
CA GLU A 246 4.74 15.05 2.74
C GLU A 246 4.26 15.57 4.11
N GLU A 247 3.21 14.96 4.67
CA GLU A 247 2.67 15.31 5.98
C GLU A 247 3.74 15.28 7.09
N ARG A 248 4.57 14.23 7.11
CA ARG A 248 5.64 14.10 8.10
C ARG A 248 6.79 15.05 7.86
N ARG A 249 7.06 15.46 6.62
CA ARG A 249 8.09 16.46 6.32
C ARG A 249 7.67 17.84 6.82
N GLU A 250 6.41 18.21 6.63
CA GLU A 250 5.85 19.44 7.19
C GLU A 250 5.94 19.43 8.71
N ARG A 251 5.45 18.36 9.34
CA ARG A 251 5.53 18.21 10.79
C ARG A 251 6.97 18.23 11.30
N ALA A 252 7.90 17.58 10.60
CA ALA A 252 9.32 17.56 10.95
C ALA A 252 9.93 18.97 10.96
N ARG A 253 9.51 19.85 10.05
CA ARG A 253 9.93 21.26 10.03
C ARG A 253 9.38 22.03 11.22
N GLU A 254 8.11 21.82 11.56
CA GLU A 254 7.45 22.46 12.71
C GLU A 254 8.14 22.11 14.03
N ILE A 255 8.36 20.82 14.28
CA ILE A 255 8.91 20.33 15.56
C ILE A 255 10.45 20.25 15.55
N LYS A 256 11.10 20.62 14.43
CA LYS A 256 12.56 20.56 14.23
C LYS A 256 13.18 19.20 14.58
N GLN A 257 12.47 18.13 14.26
CA GLN A 257 12.87 16.75 14.55
C GLN A 257 12.69 15.88 13.31
N ARG A 258 13.59 14.93 13.08
CA ARG A 258 13.40 13.91 12.04
C ARG A 258 12.23 13.00 12.42
N ILE A 259 11.31 12.83 11.48
CA ILE A 259 10.16 11.93 11.60
C ILE A 259 10.35 10.77 10.61
N PRO A 260 10.12 9.51 11.02
CA PRO A 260 10.24 8.37 10.11
C PRO A 260 9.14 8.40 9.06
N THR A 261 9.41 7.98 7.83
CA THR A 261 8.39 7.81 6.79
C THR A 261 8.09 6.32 6.64
N PRO A 262 6.86 5.85 6.96
CA PRO A 262 6.44 4.49 6.68
C PRO A 262 6.10 4.31 5.19
N ASP A 263 6.10 3.06 4.75
CA ASP A 263 5.70 2.67 3.38
C ASP A 263 4.18 2.82 3.17
N GLY A 264 3.42 2.94 4.25
CA GLY A 264 2.03 3.40 4.24
C GLY A 264 1.49 3.56 5.64
N ARG A 265 0.35 4.23 5.77
CA ARG A 265 -0.38 4.40 7.04
C ARG A 265 -1.84 4.05 6.84
N GLY A 266 -2.45 3.42 7.83
CA GLY A 266 -3.87 3.12 7.79
C GLY A 266 -4.57 3.30 9.11
N ILE A 267 -5.89 3.42 9.00
CA ILE A 267 -6.83 3.36 10.11
C ILE A 267 -7.79 2.23 9.80
N TYR A 268 -7.77 1.19 10.61
CA TYR A 268 -8.64 0.03 10.45
C TYR A 268 -9.69 0.01 11.55
N ARG A 269 -10.97 -0.05 11.16
CA ARG A 269 -12.08 -0.24 12.09
C ARG A 269 -12.17 -1.70 12.48
N ALA A 270 -11.99 -1.97 13.78
CA ALA A 270 -12.22 -3.26 14.41
C ALA A 270 -13.44 -3.16 15.35
N ASN A 271 -13.95 -4.31 15.83
CA ASN A 271 -15.11 -4.31 16.74
C ASN A 271 -14.86 -3.53 18.04
N GLY A 272 -13.60 -3.40 18.47
CA GLY A 272 -13.20 -2.70 19.70
C GLY A 272 -12.78 -1.24 19.52
N GLY A 273 -12.87 -0.68 18.31
CA GLY A 273 -12.45 0.70 18.01
C GLY A 273 -11.57 0.80 16.76
N ARG A 274 -10.78 1.86 16.67
CA ARG A 274 -9.88 2.13 15.52
C ARG A 274 -8.45 1.71 15.81
N ILE A 275 -7.88 0.90 14.93
CA ILE A 275 -6.47 0.52 14.97
C ILE A 275 -5.72 1.46 14.03
N PHE A 276 -4.90 2.33 14.61
CA PHE A 276 -4.02 3.25 13.89
C PHE A 276 -2.68 2.57 13.66
N PHE A 277 -2.23 2.49 12.42
CA PHE A 277 -0.99 1.80 12.13
C PHE A 277 -0.17 2.45 11.02
N ASP A 278 1.15 2.38 11.20
CA ASP A 278 2.15 2.57 10.17
C ASP A 278 2.64 1.21 9.69
N LEU A 279 2.89 1.06 8.39
CA LEU A 279 3.46 -0.14 7.78
C LEU A 279 4.88 0.14 7.31
N ASP A 280 5.79 -0.75 7.67
CA ASP A 280 7.13 -0.84 7.12
C ASP A 280 7.37 -2.23 6.50
N TRP A 281 7.60 -2.23 5.19
CA TRP A 281 7.87 -3.41 4.40
C TRP A 281 9.38 -3.53 4.14
N ASP A 282 10.05 -4.41 4.88
CA ASP A 282 11.48 -4.66 4.75
C ASP A 282 11.75 -5.80 3.76
N ARG A 283 12.64 -5.54 2.79
CA ARG A 283 13.18 -6.53 1.86
C ARG A 283 14.58 -7.02 2.27
N ALA A 284 15.01 -6.72 3.49
CA ALA A 284 16.34 -6.90 4.04
C ALA A 284 17.45 -6.21 3.23
N THR A 285 17.12 -5.09 2.57
CA THR A 285 18.09 -4.28 1.82
C THR A 285 18.77 -3.22 2.69
N GLU A 286 18.16 -2.88 3.84
CA GLU A 286 18.75 -1.95 4.80
C GLU A 286 19.62 -2.65 5.84
N SER A 287 20.70 -1.97 6.24
CA SER A 287 21.56 -2.45 7.34
C SER A 287 20.83 -2.40 8.68
N LEU A 288 21.23 -3.26 9.61
CA LEU A 288 20.70 -3.24 10.99
C LEU A 288 20.87 -1.86 11.66
N GLN A 289 21.94 -1.12 11.32
CA GLN A 289 22.15 0.23 11.83
C GLN A 289 21.08 1.21 11.36
N ARG A 290 20.68 1.16 10.07
CA ARG A 290 19.59 1.99 9.54
C ARG A 290 18.25 1.63 10.19
N MET A 291 18.00 0.33 10.36
CA MET A 291 16.81 -0.18 11.06
C MET A 291 16.74 0.34 12.50
N ARG A 292 17.84 0.29 13.26
CA ARG A 292 17.94 0.90 14.61
C ARG A 292 17.59 2.39 14.62
N GLN A 293 18.15 3.15 13.67
CA GLN A 293 17.86 4.59 13.54
C GLN A 293 16.39 4.85 13.22
N LYS A 294 15.78 3.99 12.39
CA LYS A 294 14.36 4.06 12.03
C LYS A 294 13.48 3.80 13.25
N ILE A 295 13.75 2.74 14.01
CA ILE A 295 13.07 2.42 15.27
C ILE A 295 13.19 3.59 16.26
N ALA A 296 14.40 4.11 16.48
CA ALA A 296 14.61 5.24 17.38
C ALA A 296 13.82 6.49 16.95
N SER A 297 13.68 6.71 15.63
CA SER A 297 12.88 7.81 15.09
C SER A 297 11.38 7.62 15.36
N TYR A 298 10.86 6.39 15.31
CA TYR A 298 9.46 6.10 15.68
C TYR A 298 9.20 6.34 17.16
N VAL A 299 10.07 5.80 18.03
CA VAL A 299 9.99 6.03 19.48
C VAL A 299 9.98 7.53 19.76
N ALA A 300 10.92 8.27 19.16
CA ALA A 300 11.05 9.70 19.38
C ALA A 300 9.91 10.53 18.78
N TYR A 301 9.24 10.05 17.72
CA TYR A 301 8.07 10.70 17.14
C TYR A 301 6.81 10.46 17.96
N PHE A 302 6.58 9.22 18.41
CA PHE A 302 5.35 8.84 19.10
C PHE A 302 5.34 9.17 20.59
N LYS A 303 6.50 9.38 21.24
CA LYS A 303 6.56 9.70 22.69
C LYS A 303 5.74 10.92 23.12
N GLN A 304 5.43 11.84 22.20
CA GLN A 304 4.65 13.05 22.48
C GLN A 304 3.14 12.80 22.54
N TYR A 305 2.65 11.64 22.11
CA TYR A 305 1.23 11.30 22.11
C TYR A 305 0.86 10.59 23.41
N ARG A 306 -0.24 11.01 24.04
CA ARG A 306 -0.74 10.41 25.29
C ARG A 306 -1.08 8.93 25.12
N ASP A 307 -1.72 8.58 24.02
CA ASP A 307 -2.11 7.22 23.63
C ASP A 307 -1.09 6.57 22.70
N ALA A 308 0.20 6.88 22.85
CA ALA A 308 1.27 6.38 21.99
C ALA A 308 1.22 4.85 21.85
N ASP A 309 0.90 4.12 22.93
CA ASP A 309 0.81 2.66 22.97
C ASP A 309 -0.26 2.06 22.05
N LYS A 310 -1.27 2.86 21.66
CA LYS A 310 -2.33 2.51 20.71
C LYS A 310 -2.00 2.91 19.27
N HIS A 311 -0.84 3.53 19.03
CA HIS A 311 -0.27 3.66 17.69
C HIS A 311 0.65 2.48 17.40
N HIS A 312 0.37 1.77 16.31
CA HIS A 312 1.06 0.53 15.94
C HIS A 312 2.03 0.76 14.79
N VAL A 313 3.25 0.28 14.91
CA VAL A 313 4.21 0.19 13.79
C VAL A 313 4.35 -1.28 13.42
N LEU A 314 3.95 -1.60 12.20
CA LEU A 314 3.91 -2.97 11.68
C LEU A 314 5.11 -3.19 10.76
N PHE A 315 5.99 -4.09 11.13
CA PHE A 315 7.09 -4.52 10.29
C PHE A 315 6.76 -5.86 9.62
N VAL A 316 6.83 -5.88 8.29
CA VAL A 316 6.80 -7.11 7.49
C VAL A 316 8.19 -7.34 6.93
N VAL A 317 8.82 -8.43 7.34
CA VAL A 317 10.21 -8.78 6.98
C VAL A 317 10.26 -10.03 6.10
N PRO A 318 11.37 -10.35 5.40
CA PRO A 318 11.35 -11.44 4.43
C PRO A 318 11.32 -12.83 5.07
N ASN A 319 11.97 -13.03 6.24
CA ASN A 319 12.16 -14.33 6.88
C ASN A 319 12.31 -14.22 8.41
N ASP A 320 12.32 -15.37 9.09
CA ASP A 320 12.37 -15.47 10.55
C ASP A 320 13.68 -14.93 11.13
N ASP A 321 14.83 -15.16 10.49
CA ASP A 321 16.12 -14.66 10.99
C ASP A 321 16.17 -13.13 11.02
N ARG A 322 15.58 -12.49 10.00
CA ARG A 322 15.42 -11.02 9.96
C ARG A 322 14.39 -10.55 10.99
N GLU A 323 13.33 -11.32 11.24
CA GLU A 323 12.32 -11.03 12.25
C GLU A 323 12.91 -11.10 13.67
N ASP A 324 13.71 -12.13 13.98
CA ASP A 324 14.44 -12.26 15.26
C ASP A 324 15.42 -11.10 15.46
N SER A 325 16.17 -10.74 14.41
CA SER A 325 17.08 -9.60 14.45
C SER A 325 16.33 -8.30 14.75
N LEU A 326 15.20 -8.06 14.07
CA LEU A 326 14.37 -6.88 14.28
C LEU A 326 13.77 -6.83 15.70
N GLN A 327 13.29 -7.94 16.21
CA GLN A 327 12.79 -8.07 17.59
C GLN A 327 13.87 -7.66 18.60
N TYR A 328 15.09 -8.20 18.44
CA TYR A 328 16.22 -7.86 19.31
C TYR A 328 16.63 -6.39 19.19
N GLU A 329 16.74 -5.85 17.98
CA GLU A 329 17.14 -4.45 17.79
C GLU A 329 16.10 -3.46 18.30
N THR A 330 14.81 -3.80 18.18
CA THR A 330 13.72 -2.97 18.70
C THR A 330 13.72 -2.98 20.22
N TRP A 331 13.93 -4.15 20.86
CA TRP A 331 14.11 -4.24 22.31
C TRP A 331 15.36 -3.48 22.80
N ARG A 332 16.46 -3.56 22.05
CA ARG A 332 17.71 -2.86 22.39
C ARG A 332 17.56 -1.34 22.28
N GLY A 333 16.79 -0.88 21.29
CA GLY A 333 16.48 0.53 21.04
C GLY A 333 15.29 1.07 21.84
N ARG A 334 14.85 0.37 22.89
CA ARG A 334 13.72 0.78 23.73
C ARG A 334 13.89 2.18 24.32
N PRO A 335 12.80 2.94 24.52
CA PRO A 335 12.84 4.18 25.28
C PRO A 335 13.36 3.93 26.71
N ASP A 336 14.02 4.95 27.27
CA ASP A 336 14.45 4.91 28.67
C ASP A 336 13.23 4.76 29.59
N TYR A 337 13.32 3.93 30.64
CA TYR A 337 12.18 3.50 31.46
C TYR A 337 11.41 4.66 32.14
N SER A 338 11.99 5.85 32.15
CA SER A 338 11.38 7.07 32.69
C SER A 338 10.30 7.68 31.79
N LEU A 339 10.15 7.22 30.54
CA LEU A 339 9.15 7.70 29.60
C LEU A 339 8.14 6.58 29.27
N ASP A 340 6.96 6.67 29.88
CA ASP A 340 5.91 5.65 29.80
C ASP A 340 5.11 5.65 28.48
N THR A 341 5.49 6.52 27.53
CA THR A 341 4.77 6.73 26.26
C THR A 341 5.61 6.28 25.05
N CYS A 342 5.23 5.16 24.43
CA CYS A 342 5.84 4.71 23.17
C CYS A 342 4.85 3.89 22.34
N CYS A 343 4.97 4.00 21.02
CA CYS A 343 4.28 3.14 20.06
C CYS A 343 4.55 1.66 20.28
N SER A 344 3.57 0.85 19.88
CA SER A 344 3.65 -0.60 19.89
C SER A 344 4.24 -1.10 18.57
N PHE A 345 5.27 -1.94 18.64
CA PHE A 345 5.87 -2.56 17.46
C PHE A 345 5.36 -3.99 17.29
N TRP A 346 5.02 -4.34 16.06
CA TRP A 346 4.54 -5.67 15.70
C TRP A 346 5.30 -6.19 14.49
N THR A 347 5.70 -7.45 14.53
CA THR A 347 6.47 -8.07 13.45
C THR A 347 5.73 -9.26 12.86
N THR A 348 5.94 -9.47 11.57
CA THR A 348 5.57 -10.71 10.87
C THR A 348 6.47 -10.91 9.67
N THR A 349 6.36 -12.07 9.02
CA THR A 349 7.07 -12.34 7.77
C THR A 349 6.16 -12.24 6.56
N SER A 350 6.76 -11.91 5.42
CA SER A 350 6.07 -11.91 4.13
C SER A 350 5.45 -13.28 3.81
N ASP A 351 6.04 -14.39 4.26
CA ASP A 351 5.49 -15.74 4.07
C ASP A 351 4.22 -15.97 4.90
N ARG A 352 4.25 -15.64 6.20
CA ARG A 352 3.07 -15.74 7.06
C ARG A 352 1.94 -14.86 6.54
N LEU A 353 2.26 -13.64 6.10
CA LEU A 353 1.30 -12.72 5.51
C LEU A 353 0.66 -13.29 4.25
N ARG A 354 1.44 -13.88 3.34
CA ARG A 354 0.89 -14.53 2.13
C ARG A 354 0.00 -15.73 2.45
N ARG A 355 0.38 -16.54 3.44
CA ARG A 355 -0.34 -17.78 3.80
C ARG A 355 -1.65 -17.50 4.54
N TRP A 356 -1.62 -16.60 5.51
CA TRP A 356 -2.74 -16.40 6.45
C TRP A 356 -3.46 -15.07 6.28
N GLY A 357 -2.90 -14.15 5.49
CA GLY A 357 -3.42 -12.80 5.31
C GLY A 357 -3.16 -11.88 6.50
N PRO A 358 -3.36 -10.56 6.34
CA PRO A 358 -3.06 -9.58 7.37
C PRO A 358 -3.96 -9.72 8.60
N LEU A 359 -5.20 -10.18 8.46
CA LEU A 359 -6.12 -10.40 9.58
C LEU A 359 -5.86 -11.70 10.36
N GLY A 360 -4.94 -12.55 9.88
CA GLY A 360 -4.58 -13.80 10.54
C GLY A 360 -3.81 -13.58 11.84
N THR A 361 -3.70 -14.65 12.64
CA THR A 361 -2.92 -14.70 13.89
C THR A 361 -1.42 -14.79 13.60
N ILE A 362 -0.85 -13.73 13.04
CA ILE A 362 0.53 -13.70 12.54
C ILE A 362 1.37 -12.59 13.16
N TRP A 363 0.79 -11.71 13.97
CA TRP A 363 1.48 -10.55 14.50
C TRP A 363 2.14 -10.88 15.82
N LEU A 364 3.45 -10.77 15.87
CA LEU A 364 4.23 -10.94 17.09
C LEU A 364 4.54 -9.56 17.67
N LYS A 365 4.16 -9.33 18.92
CA LYS A 365 4.48 -8.08 19.61
C LYS A 365 5.98 -8.03 19.91
N VAL A 366 6.61 -6.87 19.75
CA VAL A 366 7.91 -6.61 20.38
C VAL A 366 7.65 -6.12 21.79
N GLU A 367 8.12 -6.88 22.79
CA GLU A 367 8.13 -6.40 24.17
C GLU A 367 9.31 -5.43 24.36
N ASN A 368 9.13 -4.18 23.93
CA ASN A 368 10.11 -3.11 24.06
C ASN A 368 10.09 -2.41 25.43
N ARG A 369 9.33 -2.93 26.40
CA ARG A 369 9.18 -2.36 27.75
C ARG A 369 9.70 -3.29 28.86
N VAL A 370 10.25 -4.44 28.49
CA VAL A 370 10.76 -5.43 29.45
C VAL A 370 12.27 -5.35 29.60
N GLU A 371 12.76 -5.64 30.81
CA GLU A 371 14.19 -5.63 31.11
C GLU A 371 14.98 -6.72 30.42
N LYS A 372 14.37 -7.88 30.20
CA LYS A 372 15.04 -9.04 29.64
C LYS A 372 14.99 -8.99 28.11
N PRO A 373 16.07 -9.37 27.42
CA PRO A 373 16.05 -9.50 25.96
C PRO A 373 15.04 -10.56 25.52
N PRO A 374 14.51 -10.45 24.29
CA PRO A 374 13.74 -11.52 23.70
C PRO A 374 14.59 -12.81 23.65
N PRO A 375 13.99 -13.99 23.91
CA PRO A 375 14.71 -15.25 23.80
C PRO A 375 15.16 -15.50 22.36
N ILE A 376 16.25 -16.24 22.20
CA ILE A 376 16.73 -16.68 20.89
C ILE A 376 15.61 -17.51 20.22
N GLY A 377 15.28 -17.18 18.96
CA GLY A 377 14.20 -17.84 18.23
C GLY A 377 12.80 -17.45 18.70
N ILE A 378 12.62 -16.27 19.31
CA ILE A 378 11.32 -15.74 19.76
C ILE A 378 10.25 -15.83 18.67
N THR A 379 10.63 -15.71 17.40
CA THR A 379 9.70 -15.79 16.26
C THR A 379 9.01 -17.14 16.09
N ARG A 380 9.58 -18.21 16.64
CA ARG A 380 9.05 -19.59 16.61
C ARG A 380 8.19 -19.94 17.82
N VAL A 381 8.46 -19.34 18.97
CA VAL A 381 7.82 -19.68 20.26
C VAL A 381 6.91 -18.58 20.81
N GLY A 382 7.06 -17.35 20.30
CA GLY A 382 6.32 -16.19 20.75
C GLY A 382 4.84 -16.28 20.38
N GLN A 383 3.99 -15.83 21.31
CA GLN A 383 2.55 -15.80 21.09
C GLN A 383 2.20 -14.73 20.07
N ARG A 384 1.61 -15.14 18.94
CA ARG A 384 1.10 -14.25 17.91
C ARG A 384 -0.36 -13.93 18.14
N VAL A 385 -0.78 -12.75 17.72
CA VAL A 385 -2.17 -12.28 17.79
C VAL A 385 -2.69 -11.97 16.38
N ALA A 386 -4.01 -11.94 16.26
CA ALA A 386 -4.68 -11.46 15.05
C ALA A 386 -4.62 -9.93 14.98
N PHE A 387 -4.63 -9.37 13.77
CA PHE A 387 -4.59 -7.91 13.57
C PHE A 387 -5.68 -7.18 14.36
N LYS A 388 -6.90 -7.73 14.38
CA LYS A 388 -8.04 -7.16 15.11
C LYS A 388 -7.89 -7.15 16.64
N GLN A 389 -6.87 -7.80 17.17
CA GLN A 389 -6.55 -7.86 18.60
C GLN A 389 -5.47 -6.85 19.01
N LEU A 390 -4.91 -6.09 18.06
CA LEU A 390 -4.05 -4.96 18.39
C LEU A 390 -4.87 -3.94 19.20
N PRO A 391 -4.30 -3.35 20.27
CA PRO A 391 -4.98 -2.36 21.11
C PRO A 391 -5.59 -1.21 20.28
N PRO A 392 -6.92 -1.07 20.21
CA PRO A 392 -7.54 0.01 19.45
C PRO A 392 -7.53 1.32 20.25
N MET A 393 -7.67 2.44 19.55
CA MET A 393 -8.21 3.67 20.14
C MET A 393 -9.73 3.58 20.21
N ASP A 394 -10.28 4.10 21.29
CA ASP A 394 -11.72 4.18 21.49
C ASP A 394 -12.36 5.01 20.37
N ASP A 395 -13.52 4.56 19.91
CA ASP A 395 -14.28 5.26 18.88
C ASP A 395 -15.78 5.07 19.12
N THR A 396 -16.50 6.18 19.10
CA THR A 396 -17.96 6.24 19.21
C THR A 396 -18.62 5.89 17.87
N ASP A 397 -17.96 6.24 16.75
CA ASP A 397 -18.46 5.95 15.41
C ASP A 397 -18.22 4.48 15.04
N ARG A 398 -19.31 3.77 14.74
CA ARG A 398 -19.31 2.36 14.34
C ARG A 398 -19.65 2.16 12.87
N SER A 399 -19.82 3.24 12.10
CA SER A 399 -20.07 3.15 10.67
C SER A 399 -18.86 2.54 9.97
N THR A 400 -19.12 1.49 9.18
CA THR A 400 -18.12 0.89 8.29
C THR A 400 -18.52 1.00 6.83
N ALA A 401 -19.62 1.68 6.52
CA ALA A 401 -20.10 1.81 5.15
C ALA A 401 -19.05 2.48 4.26
N ASP A 402 -18.28 3.41 4.82
CA ASP A 402 -17.29 4.20 4.08
C ASP A 402 -15.90 3.57 4.09
N CYS A 403 -15.75 2.40 4.71
CA CYS A 403 -14.51 1.64 4.63
C CYS A 403 -14.23 1.22 3.17
N ILE A 404 -12.96 1.33 2.80
CA ILE A 404 -12.42 0.95 1.50
C ILE A 404 -12.78 -0.52 1.23
N GLY A 405 -13.33 -0.74 0.04
CA GLY A 405 -13.75 -2.06 -0.48
C GLY A 405 -15.06 -2.61 0.06
N LYS A 406 -15.83 -1.83 0.85
CA LYS A 406 -17.27 -2.09 0.96
C LYS A 406 -17.97 -1.85 -0.38
N PRO A 407 -19.16 -2.45 -0.61
CA PRO A 407 -19.88 -2.27 -1.86
C PRO A 407 -20.07 -0.78 -2.18
N PHE A 408 -19.63 -0.38 -3.38
CA PHE A 408 -19.75 1.01 -3.86
C PHE A 408 -19.05 2.06 -2.98
N TRP A 409 -17.99 1.71 -2.24
CA TRP A 409 -17.27 2.65 -1.37
C TRP A 409 -16.75 3.89 -2.13
N TRP A 410 -16.41 3.74 -3.41
CA TRP A 410 -15.98 4.84 -4.29
C TRP A 410 -17.06 5.89 -4.55
N GLU A 411 -18.34 5.56 -4.37
CA GLU A 411 -19.45 6.53 -4.46
C GLU A 411 -19.54 7.40 -3.21
N ARG A 412 -19.23 6.81 -2.05
CA ARG A 412 -19.26 7.50 -0.75
C ARG A 412 -17.96 8.26 -0.46
N ARG A 413 -16.85 7.88 -1.11
CA ARG A 413 -15.54 8.50 -0.94
C ARG A 413 -14.96 8.96 -2.29
N PRO A 414 -15.44 10.09 -2.83
CA PRO A 414 -14.87 10.65 -4.04
C PRO A 414 -13.37 10.96 -3.87
N GLY A 415 -12.94 11.47 -2.72
CA GLY A 415 -11.51 11.73 -2.47
C GLY A 415 -10.60 10.49 -2.38
N GLY A 416 -11.14 9.27 -2.53
CA GLY A 416 -10.36 8.03 -2.49
C GLY A 416 -10.12 7.52 -1.08
N GLY A 417 -9.11 6.65 -0.93
CA GLY A 417 -8.83 5.97 0.33
C GLY A 417 -8.14 6.84 1.38
N GLN A 418 -7.56 7.98 0.98
CA GLN A 418 -6.73 8.84 1.83
C GLN A 418 -7.53 9.77 2.75
N VAL A 419 -8.76 10.14 2.38
CA VAL A 419 -9.58 11.16 3.09
C VAL A 419 -10.90 10.55 3.56
N ALA A 420 -11.16 10.55 4.87
CA ALA A 420 -12.36 9.92 5.44
C ALA A 420 -13.64 10.66 5.03
#